data_AF-A0A8J4DWF6-F1
#
_entry.id   AF-A0A8J4DWF6-F1
#
_cell.length_a   1.000
_cell.length_b   1.000
_cell.length_c   1.000
_cell.angle_alpha   90.00
_cell.angle_beta   90.00
_cell.angle_gamma   90.00
#
_symmetry.space_group_name_H-M   'P 1'
#
loop_
_entity.id
_entity.type
_entity.pdbx_description
1 polymer ?
#
loop_
_entity_poly.entity_id
_entity_poly.type
_entity_poly.pdbx_seq_one_letter_code
_entity_poly.pdbx_strand_id
1 'polypeptide(L)' 'MTNRTYHYMIGFVGNGATSFGQIEVTLPYPLTTMDRVREVQQLVRNHSGMYDASILAFSLFGDPSGES' A
#
# COMPACT_ATOMS: atom_id res chain seq x y z
N MET A 1 16.22 13.03 -7.17
CA MET A 1 14.93 12.85 -6.49
C MET A 1 15.23 12.09 -5.22
N THR A 2 14.97 12.68 -4.06
CA THR A 2 15.18 12.05 -2.76
C THR A 2 14.18 10.92 -2.62
N ASN A 3 14.65 9.67 -2.45
CA ASN A 3 13.80 8.51 -2.15
C ASN A 3 13.20 8.71 -0.74
N ARG A 4 12.01 9.30 -0.67
CA ARG A 4 11.26 9.46 0.57
C ARG A 4 10.42 8.20 0.80
N THR A 5 10.61 7.56 1.94
CA THR A 5 9.79 6.41 2.36
C THR A 5 8.47 6.94 2.91
N TYR A 6 7.34 6.40 2.45
CA TYR A 6 6.01 6.76 2.94
C TYR A 6 5.35 5.52 3.56
N HIS A 7 4.65 5.68 4.67
CA HIS A 7 3.92 4.57 5.30
C HIS A 7 2.45 4.63 4.87
N TYR A 8 1.90 3.51 4.41
CA TYR A 8 0.53 3.46 3.90
C TYR A 8 -0.36 2.53 4.75
N MET A 9 -1.59 2.99 4.97
CA MET A 9 -2.68 2.12 5.40
C MET A 9 -3.43 1.65 4.16
N ILE A 10 -3.65 0.35 4.05
CA ILE A 10 -4.27 -0.27 2.87
C ILE A 10 -5.54 -1.01 3.31
N GLY A 11 -6.65 -0.67 2.65
CA GLY A 11 -7.85 -1.50 2.66
C GLY A 11 -7.83 -2.44 1.46
N PHE A 12 -8.02 -3.74 1.68
CA PHE A 12 -8.03 -4.74 0.61
C PHE A 12 -9.14 -5.77 0.81
N VAL A 13 -9.59 -6.36 -0.30
CA VAL A 13 -10.51 -7.51 -0.29
C VAL A 13 -9.76 -8.75 -0.77
N GLY A 14 -9.91 -9.85 -0.06
CA GLY A 14 -9.35 -11.16 -0.42
C GLY A 14 -10.11 -12.27 0.30
N ASN A 15 -10.24 -13.44 -0.32
CA ASN A 15 -11.03 -14.57 0.20
C ASN A 15 -12.48 -14.19 0.58
N GLY A 16 -13.08 -13.23 -0.12
CA GLY A 16 -14.45 -12.76 0.14
C GLY A 16 -14.62 -11.88 1.38
N ALA A 17 -13.54 -11.47 2.04
CA ALA A 17 -13.57 -10.60 3.21
C ALA A 17 -12.81 -9.29 2.97
N THR A 18 -13.34 -8.20 3.52
CA THR A 18 -12.61 -6.92 3.56
C THR A 18 -11.68 -6.92 4.78
N SER A 19 -10.41 -6.61 4.55
CA SER A 19 -9.38 -6.50 5.57
C SER A 19 -8.69 -5.15 5.49
N PHE A 20 -8.18 -4.69 6.64
CA PHE A 20 -7.35 -3.50 6.74
C PHE A 20 -5.99 -3.92 7.28
N GLY A 21 -4.93 -3.43 6.65
CA GLY A 21 -3.56 -3.71 7.06
C GLY A 21 -2.69 -2.48 6.94
N GLN A 22 -1.63 -2.46 7.75
CA GLN A 22 -0.52 -1.53 7.55
C GLN A 22 0.52 -2.25 6.72
N ILE A 23 0.92 -1.66 5.60
CA ILE A 23 2.06 -2.14 4.84
C ILE A 23 3.01 -0.97 4.66
N GLU A 24 4.25 -1.16 5.11
CA GLU A 24 5.34 -0.25 4.81
C GLU A 24 5.75 -0.47 3.35
N VAL A 25 5.41 0.47 2.47
CA VAL A 25 5.82 0.44 1.08
C VAL A 25 6.62 1.70 0.76
N THR A 26 7.90 1.53 0.45
CA THR A 26 8.78 2.62 -0.01
C THR A 26 8.43 3.02 -1.44
N LEU A 27 7.29 3.70 -1.61
CA LEU A 27 6.80 4.15 -2.92
C LEU A 27 6.50 5.65 -2.91
N PRO A 28 6.70 6.34 -4.05
CA PRO A 28 6.38 7.75 -4.18
C PRO A 28 4.92 8.05 -3.81
N TYR A 29 4.70 9.09 -3.01
CA TYR A 29 3.37 9.66 -2.77
C TYR A 29 3.16 10.93 -3.62
N PRO A 30 1.97 11.15 -4.22
CA PRO A 30 0.88 10.18 -4.35
C PRO A 30 1.20 9.09 -5.39
N LEU A 31 0.53 7.94 -5.29
CA LEU A 31 0.56 6.91 -6.34
C LEU A 31 -0.22 7.42 -7.55
N THR A 32 0.47 7.92 -8.57
CA THR A 32 -0.16 8.60 -9.73
C THR A 32 -0.43 7.68 -10.93
N THR A 33 0.02 6.42 -10.89
CA THR A 33 -0.13 5.50 -12.02
C THR A 33 -0.68 4.15 -11.58
N MET A 34 -1.40 3.49 -12.49
CA MET A 34 -1.93 2.14 -12.25
C MET A 34 -0.84 1.08 -12.05
N ASP A 35 0.35 1.28 -12.62
CA ASP A 35 1.47 0.37 -12.41
C ASP A 35 1.95 0.39 -10.96
N ARG A 36 1.98 1.57 -10.33
CA ARG A 36 2.29 1.69 -8.89
C ARG A 36 1.23 1.05 -8.02
N VAL A 37 -0.05 1.16 -8.39
CA VAL A 37 -1.14 0.45 -7.68
C VAL A 37 -0.95 -1.07 -7.78
N ARG A 38 -0.57 -1.59 -8.95
CA ARG A 38 -0.27 -3.03 -9.15
C ARG A 38 0.92 -3.50 -8.32
N GLU A 39 1.97 -2.68 -8.21
CA GLU A 39 3.12 -2.97 -7.34
C GLU A 39 2.68 -3.14 -5.87
N VAL A 40 1.89 -2.20 -5.34
CA VAL A 40 1.35 -2.32 -3.97
C VAL A 40 0.47 -3.55 -3.84
N GLN A 41 -0.37 -3.84 -4.82
CA GLN A 41 -1.24 -5.01 -4.78
C GLN A 41 -0.45 -6.31 -4.73
N GLN A 42 0.68 -6.41 -5.44
CA GLN A 42 1.57 -7.55 -5.33
C GLN A 42 2.21 -7.67 -3.94
N LEU A 43 2.59 -6.55 -3.33
CA LEU A 43 3.11 -6.53 -1.95
C LEU A 43 2.06 -7.01 -0.94
N VAL A 44 0.81 -6.57 -1.07
CA VAL A 44 -0.33 -7.04 -0.25
C VAL A 44 -0.50 -8.56 -0.39
N ARG A 45 -0.51 -9.06 -1.63
CA ARG A 45 -0.66 -10.51 -1.90
C ARG A 45 0.46 -11.32 -1.26
N ASN A 46 1.70 -10.85 -1.39
CA ASN A 46 2.87 -11.53 -0.82
C ASN A 46 2.84 -11.52 0.72
N HIS A 47 2.43 -10.40 1.34
CA HIS A 47 2.39 -10.26 2.80
C HIS A 47 1.23 -11.02 3.45
N SER A 48 0.04 -10.96 2.84
CA SER A 48 -1.17 -11.58 3.38
C SER A 48 -1.32 -13.07 3.00
N GLY A 49 -0.58 -13.55 2.00
CA GLY A 49 -0.80 -14.87 1.40
C GLY A 49 -2.09 -14.96 0.57
N MET A 50 -2.81 -13.86 0.38
CA MET A 50 -4.06 -13.82 -0.38
C MET A 50 -3.77 -13.48 -1.84
N TYR A 51 -3.68 -14.48 -2.70
CA TYR A 51 -3.33 -14.29 -4.12
C TYR A 51 -4.38 -13.51 -4.93
N ASP A 52 -5.63 -13.49 -4.46
CA ASP A 52 -6.75 -12.76 -5.04
C ASP A 52 -6.90 -11.33 -4.49
N ALA A 53 -6.01 -10.91 -3.57
CA ALA A 53 -6.13 -9.61 -2.93
C ALA A 53 -6.17 -8.47 -3.95
N SER A 54 -7.14 -7.58 -3.76
CA SER A 54 -7.36 -6.37 -4.55
C SER A 54 -7.44 -5.16 -3.63
N ILE A 55 -6.72 -4.09 -3.99
CA ILE A 55 -6.70 -2.86 -3.20
C ILE A 55 -7.99 -2.08 -3.41
N LEU A 56 -8.63 -1.68 -2.31
CA LEU A 56 -9.83 -0.85 -2.30
C LEU A 56 -9.51 0.62 -2.00
N ALA A 57 -8.55 0.85 -1.11
CA ALA A 57 -8.18 2.18 -0.65
C ALA A 57 -6.72 2.23 -0.19
N PHE A 58 -6.12 3.41 -0.33
CA PHE A 58 -4.80 3.76 0.17
C PHE A 58 -4.92 5.10 0.91
N SER A 59 -4.37 5.16 2.12
CA SER A 59 -4.19 6.41 2.85
C SER A 59 -2.76 6.51 3.31
N LEU A 60 -2.17 7.71 3.23
CA LEU A 60 -0.92 7.99 3.92
C LEU A 60 -1.16 7.82 5.42
N PHE A 61 -0.42 6.92 6.05
CA PHE A 61 -0.45 6.69 7.49
C PHE A 61 0.49 7.66 8.21
N GLY A 62 1.61 8.00 7.56
CA GLY A 62 2.57 8.99 8.05
C GLY A 62 3.82 9.02 7.19
N ASP A 63 4.59 10.09 7.34
CA ASP A 63 5.93 10.19 6.79
C ASP A 63 6.95 9.89 7.91
N PRO A 64 7.65 8.75 7.88
CA PRO A 64 8.69 8.42 8.87
C PRO A 64 9.86 9.40 8.87
N SER A 65 10.01 10.26 7.85
CA SER A 65 11.06 11.28 7.80
C SER A 65 10.81 12.51 8.69
N GLY A 66 9.64 12.61 9.33
CA GLY A 66 9.47 13.48 10.50
C GLY A 66 9.64 14.99 10.26
N GLU A 67 9.14 15.53 9.15
CA GLU A 67 8.91 16.98 9.03
C GLU A 67 7.42 17.24 8.85
N SER A 68 6.84 17.86 9.88
CA SER A 68 5.48 18.44 9.90
C SER A 68 5.36 19.66 9.01
#